data_AF-A0A317EXZ4-F1
#
_entry.id   AF-A0A317EXZ4-F1
#
_cell.length_a   1.000
_cell.length_b   1.000
_cell.length_c   1.000
_cell.angle_alpha   90.00
_cell.angle_beta   90.00
_cell.angle_gamma   90.00
#
_symmetry.space_group_name_H-M   'P 1'
#
loop_
_entity.id
_entity.type
_entity.pdbx_description
1 polymer ?
#
loop_
_entity_poly.entity_id
_entity_poly.type
_entity_poly.pdbx_seq_one_letter_code
_entity_poly.pdbx_strand_id
1 'polypeptide(L)'
;MKKLMMICALLFSVITYANAQQQGGGPGRGGMMMKPEDRVKQLDEKLKLSDDQKTKLTVVFTEQAEAMKKMRDEMQGGDRDAMREKMQKMRTDNDVKINAVLTEDQKKAYKTWQDEQRAEMQKRMQDRQGGGNN
;
A
#
# COMPACT_ATOMS: atom_id res chain seq x y z
N MET A 1 19.56 -34.74 3.36
CA MET A 1 20.71 -35.11 4.20
C MET A 1 22.00 -34.63 3.54
N LYS A 2 22.78 -33.87 4.31
CA LYS A 2 24.26 -33.91 4.40
C LYS A 2 25.05 -33.51 3.14
N LYS A 3 25.69 -32.35 3.24
CA LYS A 3 27.16 -32.20 3.14
C LYS A 3 27.59 -30.86 3.76
N LEU A 4 28.25 -30.99 4.91
CA LEU A 4 29.37 -30.23 5.48
C LEU A 4 29.47 -28.71 5.16
N MET A 5 29.40 -27.78 6.13
CA MET A 5 30.45 -27.44 7.13
C MET A 5 31.85 -27.31 6.47
N MET A 6 32.69 -26.29 6.62
CA MET A 6 32.77 -25.05 7.38
C MET A 6 34.18 -24.48 7.05
N ILE A 7 34.47 -23.22 7.44
CA ILE A 7 35.81 -22.64 7.68
C ILE A 7 36.53 -21.99 6.50
N CYS A 8 36.64 -20.66 6.56
CA CYS A 8 37.93 -19.98 6.72
C CYS A 8 37.68 -18.54 7.19
N ALA A 9 37.92 -18.31 8.48
CA ALA A 9 38.02 -17.00 9.07
C ALA A 9 39.40 -16.40 8.73
N LEU A 10 39.43 -15.16 8.27
CA LEU A 10 40.61 -14.29 8.35
C LEU A 10 40.13 -12.85 8.58
N LEU A 11 40.61 -12.30 9.69
CA LEU A 11 40.31 -11.00 10.27
C LEU A 11 41.27 -9.91 9.75
N PHE A 12 40.90 -8.66 10.08
CA PHE A 12 41.62 -7.37 9.98
C PHE A 12 41.43 -6.61 8.66
N SER A 13 41.14 -5.30 8.62
CA SER A 13 40.98 -4.26 9.66
C SER A 13 40.40 -2.99 9.00
N VAL A 14 39.80 -2.15 9.83
CA VAL A 14 39.01 -0.94 9.53
C VAL A 14 39.85 0.19 8.88
N ILE A 15 39.32 0.80 7.81
CA ILE A 15 39.51 2.25 7.54
C ILE A 15 38.14 2.86 7.24
N THR A 16 37.75 3.74 8.14
CA THR A 16 36.60 4.66 8.04
C THR A 16 36.86 5.74 7.01
N TYR A 17 35.99 5.85 6.01
CA TYR A 17 35.63 7.14 5.43
C TYR A 17 34.12 7.31 5.55
N ALA A 18 33.76 8.20 6.46
CA ALA A 18 32.45 8.82 6.53
C ALA A 18 32.14 9.44 5.16
N ASN A 19 31.20 8.86 4.42
CA ASN A 19 30.48 9.63 3.42
C ASN A 19 29.41 10.40 4.15
N ALA A 20 29.68 11.70 4.23
CA ALA A 20 28.89 12.73 4.83
C ALA A 20 27.41 12.58 4.50
N GLN A 21 26.60 12.78 5.53
CA GLN A 21 25.22 13.21 5.43
C GLN A 21 25.12 14.41 4.48
N GLN A 22 24.84 14.16 3.19
CA GLN A 22 24.40 15.22 2.29
C GLN A 22 23.61 14.67 1.11
N GLN A 23 22.43 14.14 1.37
CA GLN A 23 21.25 14.56 0.61
C GLN A 23 20.01 14.36 1.47
N GLY A 24 19.31 15.46 1.73
CA GLY A 24 18.29 15.58 2.75
C GLY A 24 17.09 14.64 2.58
N GLY A 25 16.58 14.20 3.72
CA GLY A 25 15.36 13.42 3.86
C GLY A 25 15.59 12.20 4.73
N GLY A 26 15.40 12.33 6.05
CA GLY A 26 15.28 11.15 6.90
C GLY A 26 14.18 10.21 6.35
N PRO A 27 14.17 8.91 6.70
CA PRO A 27 13.16 7.94 6.24
C PRO A 27 11.76 8.27 6.83
N GLY A 28 11.20 9.38 6.39
CA GLY A 28 9.91 9.92 6.74
C GLY A 28 8.90 9.55 5.65
N ARG A 29 8.35 8.34 5.78
CA ARG A 29 6.92 8.05 5.51
C ARG A 29 6.32 8.60 4.21
N GLY A 30 7.02 8.51 3.09
CA GLY A 30 6.36 8.45 1.79
C GLY A 30 5.92 7.02 1.54
N GLY A 31 4.79 6.58 2.14
CA GLY A 31 4.31 5.20 1.99
C GLY A 31 4.33 4.80 0.51
N MET A 32 5.15 3.81 0.15
CA MET A 32 5.20 3.33 -1.22
C MET A 32 3.79 2.88 -1.58
N MET A 33 3.21 3.48 -2.62
CA MET A 33 1.96 2.95 -3.15
C MET A 33 2.23 1.53 -3.64
N MET A 34 1.40 0.60 -3.17
CA MET A 34 1.43 -0.77 -3.65
C MET A 34 1.18 -0.79 -5.15
N LYS A 35 1.90 -1.67 -5.86
CA LYS A 35 1.71 -1.85 -7.30
C LYS A 35 0.30 -2.37 -7.60
N PRO A 36 -0.30 -2.02 -8.75
CA PRO A 36 -1.63 -2.51 -9.14
C PRO A 36 -1.76 -4.04 -9.07
N GLU A 37 -0.74 -4.76 -9.53
CA GLU A 37 -0.77 -6.23 -9.59
C GLU A 37 -0.77 -6.85 -8.19
N ASP A 38 -0.04 -6.25 -7.24
CA ASP A 38 0.00 -6.74 -5.87
C ASP A 38 -1.32 -6.48 -5.14
N ARG A 39 -2.02 -5.38 -5.47
CA ARG A 39 -3.40 -5.18 -4.99
C ARG A 39 -4.37 -6.21 -5.53
N VAL A 40 -4.24 -6.57 -6.81
CA VAL A 40 -5.07 -7.63 -7.39
C VAL A 40 -4.82 -8.97 -6.71
N LYS A 41 -3.55 -9.34 -6.45
CA LYS A 41 -3.22 -10.57 -5.71
C LYS A 41 -3.87 -10.62 -4.34
N GLN A 42 -3.83 -9.51 -3.59
CA GLN A 42 -4.47 -9.44 -2.27
C GLN A 42 -5.99 -9.64 -2.34
N LEU A 43 -6.65 -9.05 -3.35
CA LEU A 43 -8.08 -9.30 -3.55
C LEU A 43 -8.35 -10.73 -4.03
N ASP A 44 -7.50 -11.29 -4.88
CA ASP A 44 -7.63 -12.66 -5.37
C ASP A 44 -7.58 -13.68 -4.23
N GLU A 45 -6.68 -13.49 -3.27
CA GLU A 45 -6.59 -14.35 -2.08
C GLU A 45 -7.92 -14.45 -1.33
N LYS A 46 -8.69 -13.36 -1.31
CA LYS A 46 -9.94 -13.21 -0.55
C LYS A 46 -11.19 -13.53 -1.35
N LEU A 47 -11.23 -13.13 -2.62
CA LEU A 47 -12.42 -13.17 -3.48
C LEU A 47 -12.37 -14.31 -4.50
N LYS A 48 -11.21 -14.98 -4.67
CA LYS A 48 -10.98 -16.02 -5.68
C LYS A 48 -11.41 -15.54 -7.07
N LEU A 49 -10.66 -14.56 -7.59
CA LEU A 49 -10.97 -13.86 -8.83
C LEU A 49 -10.65 -14.72 -10.05
N SER A 50 -11.48 -14.63 -11.09
CA SER A 50 -11.14 -15.20 -12.39
C SER A 50 -10.02 -14.41 -13.08
N ASP A 51 -9.39 -14.99 -14.10
CA ASP A 51 -8.32 -14.33 -14.86
C ASP A 51 -8.81 -13.04 -15.55
N ASP A 52 -10.03 -13.05 -16.07
CA ASP A 52 -10.68 -11.86 -16.65
C ASP A 52 -10.89 -10.76 -15.61
N GLN A 53 -11.31 -11.13 -14.40
CA GLN A 53 -11.50 -10.19 -13.30
C GLN A 53 -10.17 -9.60 -12.83
N LYS A 54 -9.13 -10.42 -12.70
CA LYS A 54 -7.77 -9.96 -12.35
C LYS A 54 -7.24 -8.97 -13.38
N THR A 55 -7.45 -9.23 -14.68
CA THR A 55 -7.06 -8.32 -15.76
C THR A 55 -7.79 -6.98 -15.66
N LYS A 56 -9.12 -7.01 -15.54
CA LYS A 56 -9.94 -5.79 -15.41
C LYS A 56 -9.59 -4.98 -14.16
N LEU A 57 -9.39 -5.64 -13.03
CA LEU A 57 -9.03 -4.98 -11.77
C LEU A 57 -7.62 -4.40 -11.81
N THR A 58 -6.69 -5.01 -12.56
CA THR A 58 -5.35 -4.43 -12.77
C THR A 58 -5.45 -3.09 -13.48
N VAL A 59 -6.32 -2.97 -14.50
CA VAL A 59 -6.58 -1.69 -15.19
C VAL A 59 -7.17 -0.67 -14.22
N VAL A 60 -8.20 -1.03 -13.44
CA VAL A 60 -8.83 -0.15 -12.44
C VAL A 60 -7.80 0.38 -11.44
N PHE A 61 -6.92 -0.49 -10.91
CA PHE A 61 -5.89 -0.07 -9.96
C PHE A 61 -4.75 0.74 -10.59
N THR A 62 -4.46 0.52 -11.88
CA THR A 62 -3.50 1.33 -12.62
C THR A 62 -4.01 2.76 -12.77
N GLU A 63 -5.26 2.93 -13.21
CA GLU A 63 -5.91 4.24 -13.28
C GLU A 63 -5.95 4.95 -11.92
N GLN A 64 -6.25 4.20 -10.86
CA GLN A 64 -6.23 4.75 -9.50
C GLN A 64 -4.83 5.22 -9.09
N ALA A 65 -3.79 4.44 -9.39
CA ALA A 65 -2.41 4.79 -9.06
C ALA A 65 -1.97 6.06 -9.80
N GLU A 66 -2.35 6.21 -11.07
CA GLU A 66 -2.09 7.41 -11.86
C GLU A 66 -2.85 8.63 -11.33
N ALA A 67 -4.13 8.48 -10.98
CA ALA A 67 -4.93 9.55 -10.38
C ALA A 67 -4.33 10.02 -9.05
N MET A 68 -3.91 9.08 -8.20
CA MET A 68 -3.22 9.40 -6.95
C MET A 68 -1.88 10.09 -7.17
N LYS A 69 -1.12 9.69 -8.19
CA LYS A 69 0.15 10.33 -8.55
C LYS A 69 -0.10 11.80 -8.94
N LYS A 70 -1.03 12.06 -9.86
CA LYS A 70 -1.42 13.42 -10.28
C LYS A 70 -1.85 14.26 -9.08
N MET A 71 -2.70 13.70 -8.22
CA MET A 71 -3.17 14.40 -7.02
C MET A 71 -2.02 14.73 -6.06
N ARG A 72 -1.01 13.85 -5.93
CA ARG A 72 0.18 14.11 -5.12
C ARG A 72 1.04 15.22 -5.70
N ASP A 73 1.16 15.28 -7.02
CA ASP A 73 1.91 16.32 -7.74
C ASP A 73 1.20 17.69 -7.60
N GLU A 74 -0.14 17.71 -7.65
CA GLU A 74 -0.97 18.90 -7.36
C GLU A 74 -0.89 19.37 -5.90
N MET A 75 -0.37 18.53 -5.01
CA MET A 75 -0.46 18.71 -3.55
C MET A 75 0.62 19.61 -2.95
N GLN A 76 1.61 20.06 -3.73
CA GLN A 76 2.77 20.81 -3.22
C GLN A 76 2.44 22.20 -2.64
N GLY A 77 1.17 22.61 -2.57
CA GLY A 77 0.72 23.81 -1.86
C GLY A 77 -0.79 23.90 -1.56
N GLY A 78 -1.51 22.77 -1.51
CA GLY A 78 -2.98 22.74 -1.61
C GLY A 78 -3.79 22.71 -0.30
N ASP A 79 -5.06 23.12 -0.39
CA ASP A 79 -6.08 23.03 0.65
C ASP A 79 -6.35 21.56 1.06
N ARG A 80 -6.26 21.30 2.36
CA ARG A 80 -6.43 19.96 2.94
C ARG A 80 -7.86 19.45 2.83
N ASP A 81 -8.86 20.32 2.86
CA ASP A 81 -10.26 19.88 2.80
C ASP A 81 -10.66 19.53 1.37
N ALA A 82 -10.26 20.35 0.40
CA ALA A 82 -10.42 20.02 -1.02
C ALA A 82 -9.72 18.70 -1.39
N MET A 83 -8.54 18.43 -0.82
CA MET A 83 -7.87 17.14 -0.98
C MET A 83 -8.68 16.00 -0.38
N ARG A 84 -9.22 16.17 0.83
CA ARG A 84 -10.00 15.14 1.50
C ARG A 84 -11.21 14.75 0.65
N GLU A 85 -11.91 15.73 0.10
CA GLU A 85 -13.06 15.52 -0.78
C GLU A 85 -12.66 14.79 -2.07
N LYS A 86 -11.61 15.26 -2.77
CA LYS A 86 -11.07 14.57 -3.96
C LYS A 86 -10.70 13.12 -3.68
N MET A 87 -10.06 12.85 -2.53
CA MET A 87 -9.70 11.51 -2.09
C MET A 87 -10.92 10.64 -1.79
N GLN A 88 -11.96 11.18 -1.16
CA GLN A 88 -13.20 10.45 -0.93
C GLN A 88 -13.89 10.11 -2.24
N LYS A 89 -14.01 11.08 -3.16
CA LYS A 89 -14.61 10.84 -4.47
C LYS A 89 -13.86 9.76 -5.23
N MET A 90 -12.53 9.83 -5.29
CA MET A 90 -11.71 8.83 -5.97
C MET A 90 -11.90 7.43 -5.35
N ARG A 91 -12.04 7.32 -4.03
CA ARG A 91 -12.34 6.04 -3.36
C ARG A 91 -13.69 5.49 -3.80
N THR A 92 -14.73 6.32 -3.80
CA THR A 92 -16.08 5.92 -4.24
C THR A 92 -16.11 5.50 -5.71
N ASP A 93 -15.50 6.30 -6.60
CA ASP A 93 -15.43 5.98 -8.02
C ASP A 93 -14.71 4.64 -8.26
N ASN A 94 -13.62 4.40 -7.53
CA ASN A 94 -12.87 3.15 -7.62
C ASN A 94 -13.67 1.95 -7.08
N ASP A 95 -14.42 2.14 -6.00
CA ASP A 95 -15.30 1.13 -5.44
C ASP A 95 -16.39 0.71 -6.43
N VAL A 96 -17.01 1.67 -7.12
CA VAL A 96 -17.99 1.40 -8.19
C VAL A 96 -17.36 0.58 -9.32
N LYS A 97 -16.17 0.96 -9.78
CA LYS A 97 -15.43 0.23 -10.83
C LYS A 97 -15.09 -1.19 -10.42
N ILE A 98 -14.66 -1.41 -9.18
CA ILE A 98 -14.38 -2.75 -8.66
C ILE A 98 -15.66 -3.59 -8.61
N ASN A 99 -16.73 -3.07 -8.00
CA ASN A 99 -18.00 -3.80 -7.88
C ASN A 99 -18.59 -4.18 -9.25
N ALA A 100 -18.39 -3.37 -10.29
CA ALA A 100 -18.84 -3.69 -11.65
C ALA A 100 -18.15 -4.92 -12.27
N VAL A 101 -16.98 -5.32 -11.76
CA VAL A 101 -16.20 -6.49 -12.23
C VAL A 101 -16.54 -7.76 -11.43
N LEU A 102 -17.05 -7.60 -10.21
CA LEU A 102 -17.29 -8.70 -9.27
C LEU A 102 -18.66 -9.35 -9.46
N THR A 103 -18.75 -10.65 -9.17
CA THR A 103 -20.03 -11.34 -9.01
C THR A 103 -20.72 -10.95 -7.70
N GLU A 104 -22.00 -11.25 -7.55
CA GLU A 104 -22.75 -10.91 -6.33
C GLU A 104 -22.13 -11.49 -5.05
N ASP A 105 -21.63 -12.72 -5.08
CA ASP A 105 -20.99 -13.32 -3.91
C ASP A 105 -19.61 -12.71 -3.63
N GLN A 106 -18.85 -12.35 -4.66
CA GLN A 106 -17.59 -11.64 -4.50
C GLN A 106 -17.79 -10.23 -3.97
N LYS A 107 -18.89 -9.53 -4.33
CA LYS A 107 -19.23 -8.22 -3.75
C LYS A 107 -19.45 -8.31 -2.24
N LYS A 108 -20.12 -9.36 -1.76
CA LYS A 108 -20.29 -9.60 -0.32
C LYS A 108 -18.93 -9.80 0.37
N ALA A 109 -18.09 -10.67 -0.20
CA ALA A 109 -16.73 -10.92 0.32
C ALA A 109 -15.87 -9.65 0.30
N TYR A 110 -15.99 -8.85 -0.76
CA TYR A 110 -15.30 -7.58 -0.90
C TYR A 110 -15.70 -6.59 0.20
N LYS A 111 -17.01 -6.44 0.45
CA LYS A 111 -17.50 -5.59 1.52
C LYS A 111 -17.00 -6.03 2.90
N THR A 112 -17.04 -7.33 3.19
CA THR A 112 -16.48 -7.87 4.44
C THR A 112 -14.99 -7.53 4.58
N TRP A 113 -14.21 -7.75 3.51
CA TRP A 113 -12.79 -7.40 3.50
C TRP A 113 -12.56 -5.89 3.73
N GLN A 114 -13.37 -5.01 3.14
CA GLN A 114 -13.29 -3.57 3.37
C GLN A 114 -13.61 -3.18 4.82
N ASP A 115 -14.63 -3.81 5.41
CA ASP A 115 -15.03 -3.57 6.79
C ASP A 115 -13.93 -4.03 7.77
N GLU A 116 -13.28 -5.18 7.52
CA GLU A 116 -12.11 -5.66 8.27
C GLU A 116 -10.93 -4.69 8.18
N GLN A 117 -10.59 -4.24 6.97
CA GLN A 117 -9.51 -3.26 6.76
C GLN A 117 -9.78 -1.93 7.49
N ARG A 118 -11.04 -1.49 7.52
CA ARG A 118 -11.46 -0.29 8.25
C ARG A 118 -11.31 -0.47 9.76
N ALA A 119 -11.76 -1.60 10.29
CA ALA A 119 -11.64 -1.92 11.71
C ALA A 119 -10.16 -2.01 12.14
N GLU A 120 -9.32 -2.67 11.34
CA GLU A 120 -7.88 -2.75 11.59
C GLU A 120 -7.23 -1.36 11.57
N MET A 121 -7.60 -0.51 10.62
CA MET A 121 -7.11 0.87 10.57
C MET A 121 -7.54 1.66 11.81
N GLN A 122 -8.78 1.53 12.25
CA GLN A 122 -9.29 2.19 13.46
C GLN A 122 -8.52 1.71 14.71
N LYS A 123 -8.29 0.40 14.85
CA LYS A 123 -7.49 -0.15 15.93
C LYS A 123 -6.07 0.42 15.94
N ARG A 124 -5.40 0.43 14.79
CA ARG A 124 -4.04 1.01 14.66
C ARG A 124 -4.01 2.51 15.01
N MET A 125 -5.09 3.25 14.72
CA MET A 125 -5.21 4.66 15.10
C MET A 125 -5.42 4.85 16.61
N GLN A 126 -6.18 3.97 17.25
CA GLN A 126 -6.39 3.96 18.70
C GLN A 126 -5.08 3.62 19.43
N ASP A 127 -4.37 2.58 18.98
CA ASP A 127 -3.08 2.17 19.56
C ASP A 127 -2.03 3.29 19.50
N ARG A 128 -2.02 4.06 18.40
CA ARG A 128 -1.13 5.23 18.24
C ARG A 128 -1.51 6.42 19.13
N GLN A 129 -2.79 6.59 19.45
CA GLN A 129 -3.25 7.64 20.37
C GLN A 129 -3.04 7.23 21.84
N GLY A 130 -3.12 5.93 22.16
CA GLY A 130 -2.88 5.40 23.50
C GLY A 130 -1.40 5.23 23.88
N GLY A 131 -0.51 5.04 22.90
CA GLY A 131 0.94 4.88 23.12
C GLY A 131 1.76 6.18 23.19
N GLY A 132 1.11 7.34 23.19
CA GLY A 132 1.76 8.66 23.23
C GLY A 132 2.09 9.18 24.63
N ASN A 133 1.94 8.36 25.67
CA ASN A 133 2.19 8.74 27.06
C ASN A 133 3.20 7.78 27.70
N ASN A 134 4.48 7.92 27.32
CA ASN A 134 5.62 7.49 28.12
C ASN A 134 6.87 8.30 27.76
#